data_AF-A0A1I2FY55-F1
#
_entry.id   AF-A0A1I2FY55-F1
#
_cell.length_a   1.000
_cell.length_b   1.000
_cell.length_c   1.000
_cell.angle_alpha   90.00
_cell.angle_beta   90.00
_cell.angle_gamma   90.00
#
_symmetry.space_group_name_H-M   'P 1'
#
loop_
_entity.id
_entity.type
_entity.pdbx_description
1 polymer ?
#
loop_
_entity_poly.entity_id
_entity_poly.type
_entity_poly.pdbx_seq_one_letter_code
_entity_poly.pdbx_strand_id
1 'polypeptide(L)'
;MYEWDGEQVVDGERGPEAFEWNQRFLTRGTWASGMNARAPIRAEEWAQAVAAQPDFEMMTRIEATLPSGARWITCPPVACWSGHTSGRPIPFFHDRDVIEVRDADEPTIRRMVALASTLAAKVVDDDDQPA
;
A
#
# COMPACT_ATOMS: atom_id res chain seq x y z
N MET A 1 -10.38 -19.67 -3.43
CA MET A 1 -9.88 -18.78 -2.36
C MET A 1 -9.87 -19.57 -1.07
N TYR A 2 -8.79 -19.54 -0.28
CA TYR A 2 -8.74 -20.30 0.96
C TYR A 2 -9.35 -19.47 2.12
N GLU A 3 -10.54 -19.82 2.61
CA GLU A 3 -11.19 -19.18 3.76
C GLU A 3 -10.68 -19.77 5.08
N TRP A 4 -10.01 -18.99 5.92
CA TRP A 4 -9.45 -19.51 7.17
C TRP A 4 -10.44 -19.29 8.32
N ASP A 5 -11.29 -20.30 8.58
CA ASP A 5 -12.32 -20.23 9.64
C ASP A 5 -11.88 -20.92 10.94
N GLY A 6 -10.57 -20.91 11.21
CA GLY A 6 -9.99 -21.51 12.43
C GLY A 6 -9.91 -23.03 12.45
N GLU A 7 -10.54 -23.77 11.52
CA GLU A 7 -10.36 -25.23 11.43
C GLU A 7 -10.41 -25.87 10.03
N GLN A 8 -10.86 -25.19 8.97
CA GLN A 8 -10.65 -25.66 7.59
C GLN A 8 -10.99 -24.59 6.56
N VAL A 9 -10.43 -24.76 5.37
CA VAL A 9 -10.70 -23.91 4.21
C VAL A 9 -11.84 -24.45 3.37
N VAL A 10 -12.84 -23.59 3.12
CA VAL A 10 -13.90 -23.84 2.16
C VAL A 10 -13.75 -22.90 0.96
N ASP A 11 -13.78 -23.46 -0.25
CA ASP A 11 -13.61 -22.74 -1.51
C ASP A 11 -14.96 -22.18 -1.98
N GLY A 12 -15.15 -20.87 -1.89
CA GLY A 12 -16.31 -20.17 -2.45
C GLY A 12 -15.97 -19.59 -3.81
N GLU A 13 -16.60 -20.11 -4.87
CA GLU A 13 -16.49 -19.55 -6.23
C GLU A 13 -17.04 -18.11 -6.27
N ARG A 14 -16.15 -17.13 -6.45
CA ARG A 14 -16.48 -15.74 -6.82
C ARG A 14 -15.83 -15.42 -8.16
N GLY A 15 -16.58 -14.73 -9.03
CA GLY A 15 -16.15 -14.38 -10.37
C GLY A 15 -14.89 -13.51 -10.41
N PRO A 16 -14.18 -13.51 -11.56
CA PRO A 16 -12.84 -12.91 -11.72
C PRO A 16 -12.76 -11.38 -11.55
N GLU A 17 -13.88 -10.66 -11.48
CA GLU A 17 -13.91 -9.18 -11.42
C GLU A 17 -13.80 -8.60 -10.00
N ALA A 18 -13.78 -9.42 -8.94
CA ALA A 18 -13.78 -8.95 -7.55
C ALA A 18 -12.39 -8.63 -6.96
N PHE A 19 -11.32 -8.79 -7.74
CA PHE A 19 -9.93 -8.66 -7.27
C PHE A 19 -8.99 -8.00 -8.29
N GLU A 20 -9.44 -6.97 -9.01
CA GLU A 20 -8.48 -5.96 -9.46
C GLU A 20 -8.08 -5.18 -8.21
N TRP A 21 -7.12 -5.71 -7.44
CA TRP A 21 -6.47 -4.97 -6.38
C TRP A 21 -5.87 -3.76 -7.08
N ASN A 22 -6.44 -2.58 -6.87
CA ASN A 22 -5.89 -1.34 -7.41
C ASN A 22 -4.65 -0.98 -6.58
N GLN A 23 -3.64 -1.85 -6.70
CA GLN A 23 -2.40 -1.81 -5.97
C GLN A 23 -1.47 -0.87 -6.72
N ARG A 24 -0.80 -0.02 -5.95
CA ARG A 24 0.12 0.96 -6.48
C ARG A 24 1.39 0.92 -5.67
N PHE A 25 2.51 1.18 -6.35
CA PHE A 25 3.83 1.12 -5.77
C PHE A 25 4.55 2.45 -5.96
N LEU A 26 5.19 2.98 -4.90
CA LEU A 26 6.27 3.95 -5.06
C LEU A 26 7.58 3.19 -5.24
N THR A 27 8.25 3.45 -6.35
CA THR A 27 9.51 2.79 -6.72
C THR A 27 10.40 3.74 -7.51
N ARG A 28 11.72 3.57 -7.40
CA ARG A 28 12.73 4.23 -8.24
C ARG A 28 13.18 3.32 -9.39
N GLY A 29 12.74 2.07 -9.40
CA GLY A 29 13.08 1.07 -10.42
C GLY A 29 11.93 0.74 -11.36
N THR A 30 12.11 -0.34 -12.11
CA THR A 30 11.06 -1.06 -12.84
C THR A 30 11.13 -2.53 -12.42
N TRP A 31 10.00 -3.22 -12.40
CA TRP A 31 9.91 -4.68 -12.34
C TRP A 31 10.88 -5.36 -13.30
N ALA A 32 10.98 -4.86 -14.56
CA ALA A 32 11.92 -5.37 -15.56
C ALA A 32 13.41 -5.23 -15.20
N SER A 33 13.76 -4.32 -14.29
CA SER A 33 15.14 -4.10 -13.83
C SER A 33 15.45 -4.77 -12.49
N GLY A 34 14.50 -5.56 -11.95
CA GLY A 34 14.43 -5.92 -10.55
C GLY A 34 14.04 -4.69 -9.75
N MET A 35 12.87 -4.73 -9.08
CA MET A 35 12.39 -3.65 -8.22
C MET A 35 13.56 -3.02 -7.46
N ASN A 36 13.77 -1.72 -7.71
CA ASN A 36 14.82 -0.88 -7.15
C ASN A 36 16.28 -1.39 -7.09
N ALA A 37 16.71 -2.35 -7.93
CA ALA A 37 18.04 -2.96 -7.85
C ALA A 37 19.23 -1.96 -7.88
N ARG A 38 19.01 -0.72 -8.32
CA ARG A 38 20.02 0.37 -8.33
C ARG A 38 19.76 1.52 -7.35
N ALA A 39 18.58 1.62 -6.73
CA ALA A 39 18.21 2.73 -5.84
C ALA A 39 17.01 2.36 -4.93
N PRO A 40 17.18 1.47 -3.93
CA PRO A 40 16.10 1.12 -3.01
C PRO A 40 15.59 2.32 -2.21
N ILE A 41 14.28 2.39 -1.99
CA ILE A 41 13.72 3.28 -0.96
C ILE A 41 14.04 2.61 0.37
N ARG A 42 15.02 3.17 1.10
CA ARG A 42 15.48 2.58 2.37
C ARG A 42 14.48 2.85 3.49
N ALA A 43 14.44 1.97 4.48
CA ALA A 43 13.55 2.12 5.63
C ALA A 43 13.80 3.43 6.39
N GLU A 44 15.06 3.85 6.55
CA GLU A 44 15.40 5.10 7.25
C GLU A 44 14.95 6.34 6.46
N GLU A 45 15.14 6.30 5.14
CA GLU A 45 14.68 7.36 4.25
C GLU A 45 13.16 7.46 4.25
N TRP A 46 12.47 6.31 4.20
CA TRP A 46 11.03 6.26 4.33
C TRP A 46 10.55 6.84 5.66
N ALA A 47 11.15 6.42 6.77
CA ALA A 47 10.81 6.93 8.09
C ALA A 47 11.03 8.44 8.22
N GLN A 48 12.10 8.98 7.63
CA GLN A 48 12.35 10.42 7.59
C GLN A 48 11.31 11.17 6.75
N ALA A 49 10.96 10.64 5.58
CA ALA A 49 9.94 11.22 4.71
C ALA A 49 8.56 11.25 5.40
N VAL A 50 8.17 10.17 6.08
CA VAL A 50 6.93 10.08 6.86
C VAL A 50 6.94 11.06 8.03
N ALA A 51 8.03 11.10 8.82
CA ALA A 51 8.13 11.98 9.99
C ALA A 51 8.08 13.47 9.63
N ALA A 52 8.46 13.84 8.40
CA ALA A 52 8.37 15.19 7.89
C ALA A 52 6.97 15.61 7.42
N GLN A 53 6.01 14.66 7.36
CA GLN A 53 4.67 14.88 6.82
C GLN A 53 3.64 14.89 7.97
N PRO A 54 2.96 16.03 8.22
CA PRO A 54 2.05 16.14 9.37
C PRO A 54 0.76 15.34 9.21
N ASP A 55 0.46 14.84 8.01
CA ASP A 55 -0.71 14.04 7.67
C ASP A 55 -0.41 12.53 7.66
N PHE A 56 0.73 12.12 8.19
CA PHE A 56 1.04 10.71 8.44
C PHE A 56 1.09 10.40 9.93
N GLU A 57 0.54 9.24 10.28
CA GLU A 57 0.59 8.67 11.63
C GLU A 57 1.14 7.25 11.58
N MET A 58 2.03 6.90 12.51
CA MET A 58 2.45 5.51 12.67
C MET A 58 1.39 4.74 13.46
N MET A 59 0.77 3.74 12.83
CA MET A 59 -0.27 2.92 13.43
C MET A 59 0.15 1.45 13.55
N THR A 60 -0.31 0.77 14.59
CA THR A 60 -0.12 -0.70 14.78
C THR A 60 -1.39 -1.50 14.53
N ARG A 61 -2.37 -0.86 13.89
CA ARG A 61 -3.64 -1.47 13.46
C ARG A 61 -4.11 -0.79 12.18
N ILE A 62 -4.64 -1.58 11.27
CA ILE A 62 -5.23 -1.13 10.01
C ILE A 62 -6.64 -1.70 9.87
N GLU A 63 -7.48 -1.01 9.13
CA GLU A 63 -8.77 -1.56 8.72
C GLU A 63 -8.60 -2.32 7.41
N ALA A 64 -9.00 -3.60 7.41
CA ALA A 64 -8.98 -4.43 6.22
C ALA A 64 -10.41 -4.85 5.86
N THR A 65 -10.74 -4.79 4.57
CA THR A 65 -11.99 -5.33 4.04
C THR A 65 -11.82 -6.82 3.76
N LEU A 66 -12.53 -7.66 4.51
CA LEU A 66 -12.54 -9.11 4.30
C LEU A 66 -13.90 -9.55 3.75
N PRO A 67 -14.03 -10.78 3.21
CA PRO A 67 -15.32 -11.32 2.80
C PRO A 67 -16.39 -11.26 3.90
N SER A 68 -15.98 -11.41 5.16
CA SER A 68 -16.84 -11.32 6.36
C SER A 68 -17.18 -9.88 6.78
N GLY A 69 -16.68 -8.86 6.09
CA GLY A 69 -16.83 -7.45 6.44
C GLY A 69 -15.51 -6.77 6.82
N ALA A 70 -15.58 -5.45 7.04
CA ALA A 70 -14.44 -4.65 7.46
C ALA A 70 -14.10 -4.90 8.93
N ARG A 71 -12.82 -5.10 9.25
CA ARG A 71 -12.35 -5.22 10.64
C ARG A 71 -10.97 -4.61 10.82
N TRP A 72 -10.67 -4.23 12.06
CA TRP A 72 -9.33 -3.82 12.47
C TRP A 72 -8.45 -5.04 12.68
N ILE A 73 -7.25 -5.02 12.10
CA ILE A 73 -6.24 -6.06 12.22
C ILE A 73 -4.97 -5.44 12.82
N THR A 74 -4.41 -6.10 13.84
CA THR A 74 -3.11 -5.71 14.40
C THR A 74 -1.99 -6.04 13.42
N CYS A 75 -1.08 -5.09 13.23
CA CYS A 75 0.07 -5.24 12.36
C CYS A 75 1.31 -4.59 13.00
N PRO A 76 2.52 -4.90 12.50
CA PRO A 76 3.69 -4.07 12.77
C PRO A 76 3.42 -2.59 12.47
N PRO A 77 4.19 -1.65 13.05
CA PRO A 77 4.04 -0.23 12.78
C PRO A 77 4.05 0.07 11.28
N VAL A 78 2.99 0.70 10.80
CA VAL A 78 2.82 1.12 9.41
C VAL A 78 2.50 2.61 9.37
N ALA A 79 3.03 3.32 8.38
CA ALA A 79 2.71 4.71 8.18
C ALA A 79 1.35 4.81 7.48
N CYS A 80 0.40 5.48 8.12
CA CYS A 80 -0.94 5.68 7.61
C CYS A 80 -1.16 7.15 7.29
N TRP A 81 -1.62 7.44 6.08
CA TRP A 81 -2.02 8.77 5.67
C TRP A 81 -3.42 9.09 6.18
N SER A 82 -3.59 10.17 6.95
CA SER A 82 -4.86 10.58 7.57
C SER A 82 -5.63 11.63 6.76
N GLY A 83 -5.06 12.16 5.67
CA GLY A 83 -5.66 13.23 4.85
C GLY A 83 -6.71 12.77 3.82
N HIS A 84 -7.09 11.49 3.80
CA HIS A 84 -8.03 10.97 2.81
C HIS A 84 -9.47 11.45 3.04
N THR A 85 -10.21 11.73 1.96
CA THR A 85 -11.58 12.31 2.04
C THR A 85 -12.61 11.38 2.66
N SER A 86 -12.36 10.07 2.68
CA SER A 86 -13.20 9.10 3.40
C SER A 86 -13.09 9.19 4.93
N GLY A 87 -12.08 9.92 5.45
CA GLY A 87 -11.74 9.95 6.86
C GLY A 87 -11.07 8.67 7.37
N ARG A 88 -10.86 7.67 6.50
CA ARG A 88 -10.18 6.42 6.83
C ARG A 88 -8.67 6.59 6.62
N PRO A 89 -7.82 6.18 7.57
CA PRO A 89 -6.37 6.17 7.37
C PRO A 89 -5.98 5.19 6.27
N ILE A 90 -5.14 5.63 5.33
CA ILE A 90 -4.68 4.81 4.20
C ILE A 90 -3.27 4.29 4.51
N PRO A 91 -3.06 2.97 4.63
CA PRO A 91 -1.76 2.41 4.99
C PRO A 91 -0.78 2.39 3.80
N PHE A 92 0.45 2.81 4.06
CA PHE A 92 1.59 2.76 3.14
C PHE A 92 2.59 1.73 3.68
N PHE A 93 2.65 0.56 3.06
CA PHE A 93 3.50 -0.54 3.49
C PHE A 93 4.87 -0.42 2.86
N HIS A 94 5.92 -0.36 3.68
CA HIS A 94 7.29 -0.53 3.18
C HIS A 94 7.59 -2.03 3.12
N ASP A 95 7.68 -2.60 1.91
CA ASP A 95 8.12 -3.97 1.67
C ASP A 95 9.43 -3.94 0.89
N ARG A 96 10.50 -4.43 1.52
CA ARG A 96 11.88 -4.48 1.03
C ARG A 96 12.40 -3.12 0.56
N ASP A 97 12.06 -2.72 -0.65
CA ASP A 97 12.54 -1.51 -1.30
C ASP A 97 11.46 -0.66 -1.97
N VAL A 98 10.20 -1.09 -1.94
CA VAL A 98 9.03 -0.35 -2.46
C VAL A 98 8.12 0.12 -1.33
N ILE A 99 7.30 1.12 -1.64
CA ILE A 99 6.14 1.46 -0.81
C ILE A 99 4.88 1.01 -1.54
N GLU A 100 4.14 0.11 -0.93
CA GLU A 100 2.91 -0.46 -1.46
C GLU A 100 1.68 0.21 -0.82
N VAL A 101 0.70 0.54 -1.65
CA VAL A 101 -0.64 0.96 -1.22
C VAL A 101 -1.67 0.10 -1.95
N ARG A 102 -2.63 -0.43 -1.20
CA ARG A 102 -3.73 -1.25 -1.74
C ARG A 102 -4.98 -0.40 -1.88
N ASP A 103 -5.80 -0.73 -2.88
CA ASP A 103 -7.06 -0.03 -3.18
C ASP A 103 -6.88 1.49 -3.34
N ALA A 104 -5.80 1.88 -4.01
CA ALA A 104 -5.39 3.27 -4.18
C ALA A 104 -6.31 4.01 -5.15
N ASP A 105 -7.33 4.66 -4.62
CA ASP A 105 -8.20 5.55 -5.39
C ASP A 105 -7.47 6.84 -5.84
N GLU A 106 -8.16 7.64 -6.64
CA GLU A 106 -7.59 8.84 -7.25
C GLU A 106 -6.99 9.85 -6.22
N PRO A 107 -7.65 10.18 -5.08
CA PRO A 107 -7.02 10.96 -4.01
C PRO A 107 -5.74 10.31 -3.46
N THR A 108 -5.76 9.00 -3.27
CA THR A 108 -4.60 8.23 -2.80
C THR A 108 -3.45 8.28 -3.80
N ILE A 109 -3.72 8.05 -5.09
CA ILE A 109 -2.73 8.16 -6.16
C ILE A 109 -2.10 9.55 -6.19
N ARG A 110 -2.89 10.63 -6.10
CA ARG A 110 -2.34 11.99 -6.03
C ARG A 110 -1.43 12.19 -4.83
N ARG A 111 -1.78 11.64 -3.67
CA ARG A 111 -0.91 11.69 -2.49
C ARG A 111 0.39 10.92 -2.73
N MET A 112 0.30 9.73 -3.33
CA MET A 112 1.47 8.93 -3.72
C MET A 112 2.39 9.69 -4.67
N VAL A 113 1.84 10.40 -5.68
CA VAL A 113 2.63 11.22 -6.62
C VAL A 113 3.36 12.37 -5.91
N ALA A 114 2.69 13.04 -4.98
CA ALA A 114 3.32 14.09 -4.17
C ALA A 114 4.48 13.52 -3.33
N LEU A 115 4.27 12.36 -2.71
CA LEU A 115 5.29 11.68 -1.91
C LEU A 115 6.44 11.15 -2.78
N ALA A 116 6.14 10.64 -3.97
CA ALA A 116 7.13 10.18 -4.94
C ALA A 116 8.09 11.29 -5.33
N SER A 117 7.60 12.53 -5.47
CA SER A 117 8.46 13.71 -5.71
C SER A 117 9.45 13.95 -4.57
N THR A 118 9.04 13.79 -3.31
CA THR A 118 9.93 13.89 -2.14
C THR A 118 10.98 12.78 -2.13
N LEU A 119 10.59 11.58 -2.53
CA LEU A 119 11.45 10.39 -2.56
C LEU A 119 12.21 10.24 -3.89
N ALA A 120 12.16 11.19 -4.82
CA ALA A 120 12.72 11.03 -6.17
C ALA A 120 12.35 9.67 -6.81
N ALA A 121 11.09 9.25 -6.62
CA ALA A 121 10.50 8.00 -7.06
C ALA A 121 9.38 8.26 -8.07
N LYS A 122 8.70 7.20 -8.52
CA LYS A 122 7.49 7.25 -9.35
C LYS A 122 6.42 6.31 -8.78
N VAL A 123 5.17 6.57 -9.16
CA VAL A 123 4.02 5.70 -8.86
C VAL A 123 3.78 4.78 -10.06
N VAL A 124 3.69 3.48 -9.82
CA VAL A 124 3.38 2.48 -10.84
C VAL A 124 2.31 1.50 -10.38
N ASP A 125 1.64 0.85 -11.32
CA ASP A 125 0.84 -0.35 -11.07
C ASP A 125 1.69 -1.63 -11.04
N ASP A 126 1.02 -2.77 -10.96
CA ASP A 126 1.62 -4.11 -10.96
C ASP A 126 2.30 -4.48 -12.30
N ASP A 127 1.90 -3.84 -13.40
CA ASP A 127 2.48 -3.98 -14.75
C ASP A 127 3.53 -2.90 -15.09
N ASP A 128 4.09 -2.24 -14.07
CA ASP A 128 5.06 -1.13 -14.18
C ASP A 128 4.53 0.11 -14.92
N GLN A 129 3.24 0.18 -15.23
CA GLN A 129 2.66 1.31 -15.94
C GLN A 129 2.55 2.52 -14.99
N PRO A 130 2.85 3.73 -15.49
CA PRO A 130 2.68 4.94 -14.70
C PRO A 130 1.21 5.15 -14.35
N ALA A 131 0.96 5.54 -13.10
CA ALA A 131 -0.34 6.01 -12.64
C ALA A 131 -0.62 7.47 -13.03
#